data_AF-A0A359BG59-F1
#
_entry.id   AF-A0A359BG59-F1
#
_cell.length_a   1.000
_cell.length_b   1.000
_cell.length_c   1.000
_cell.angle_alpha   90.00
_cell.angle_beta   90.00
_cell.angle_gamma   90.00
#
_symmetry.space_group_name_H-M   'P 1'
#
loop_
_entity.id
_entity.type
_entity.pdbx_description
1 polymer ?
#
loop_
_entity_poly.entity_id
_entity_poly.type
_entity_poly.pdbx_seq_one_letter_code
_entity_poly.pdbx_strand_id
1 'polypeptide(L)'
;RDPGIRGSCVGSSIQLTGKALSFNNIADTDAALECVRQFGAPACVIVKHANPCGVAVDCSILGAYEKAFETDPTSAFGGIIAFNRPLDAKTTNRILEHQFVEVIVAPGVDQGVVELFENKPSVRLLTVCALDQTCVQDDYRRIQGGLLIQDTDTGSKTES
;
A
#
# COMPACT_ATOMS: atom_id res chain seq x y z
N ARG A 1 -0.11 -18.12 9.23
CA ARG A 1 -0.32 -16.70 9.62
C ARG A 1 -0.25 -16.65 11.14
N ASP A 2 0.48 -15.70 11.70
CA ASP A 2 0.62 -15.57 13.15
C ASP A 2 -0.74 -15.20 13.77
N PRO A 3 -1.28 -15.99 14.72
CA PRO A 3 -2.55 -15.70 15.40
C PRO A 3 -2.50 -14.41 16.24
N GLY A 4 -1.32 -13.82 16.46
CA GLY A 4 -1.12 -12.56 17.17
C GLY A 4 -1.32 -11.28 16.35
N ILE A 5 -1.55 -11.36 15.04
CA ILE A 5 -1.71 -10.15 14.19
C ILE A 5 -3.01 -9.43 14.57
N ARG A 6 -2.86 -8.24 15.14
CA ARG A 6 -3.95 -7.30 15.43
C ARG A 6 -3.76 -6.07 14.55
N GLY A 7 -4.80 -5.70 13.80
CA GLY A 7 -4.79 -4.52 12.93
C GLY A 7 -4.56 -4.83 11.45
N SER A 8 -4.76 -3.80 10.62
CA SER A 8 -4.64 -3.90 9.17
C SER A 8 -3.20 -3.75 8.72
N CYS A 9 -2.54 -4.83 8.31
CA CYS A 9 -1.14 -4.86 7.86
C CYS A 9 -0.92 -5.88 6.74
N VAL A 10 0.26 -5.91 6.12
CA VAL A 10 0.58 -6.86 5.04
C VAL A 10 0.44 -8.32 5.48
N GLY A 11 0.81 -8.64 6.73
CA GLY A 11 0.67 -10.00 7.29
C GLY A 11 -0.77 -10.50 7.39
N SER A 12 -1.74 -9.58 7.51
CA SER A 12 -3.19 -9.86 7.51
C SER A 12 -3.83 -9.81 6.13
N SER A 13 -3.11 -9.32 5.11
CA SER A 13 -3.66 -9.08 3.77
C SER A 13 -4.21 -10.33 3.10
N ILE A 14 -5.20 -10.18 2.24
CA ILE A 14 -5.75 -11.24 1.39
C ILE A 14 -5.33 -10.93 -0.05
N GLN A 15 -4.61 -11.87 -0.67
CA GLN A 15 -4.27 -11.77 -2.08
C GLN A 15 -5.44 -12.30 -2.92
N LEU A 16 -6.07 -11.43 -3.70
CA LEU A 16 -7.21 -11.77 -4.56
C LEU A 16 -6.77 -12.40 -5.89
N THR A 17 -5.65 -11.94 -6.45
CA THR A 17 -5.09 -12.45 -7.70
C THR A 17 -3.59 -12.15 -7.80
N GLY A 18 -2.94 -12.68 -8.83
CA GLY A 18 -1.53 -12.45 -9.14
C GLY A 18 -0.58 -13.56 -8.68
N LYS A 19 0.72 -13.36 -8.95
CA LYS A 19 1.79 -14.28 -8.52
C LYS A 19 2.03 -14.22 -7.01
N ALA A 20 2.70 -15.23 -6.45
CA ALA A 20 3.14 -15.18 -5.05
C ALA A 20 3.97 -13.91 -4.74
N LEU A 21 3.77 -13.32 -3.56
CA LEU A 21 4.52 -12.15 -3.09
C LEU A 21 6.01 -12.50 -2.89
N SER A 22 6.89 -11.64 -3.39
CA SER A 22 8.32 -11.70 -3.05
C SER A 22 8.61 -11.00 -1.71
N PHE A 23 9.82 -11.20 -1.17
CA PHE A 23 10.28 -10.48 0.01
C PHE A 23 10.20 -8.95 -0.17
N ASN A 24 10.70 -8.45 -1.31
CA ASN A 24 10.65 -7.02 -1.63
C ASN A 24 9.21 -6.52 -1.79
N ASN A 25 8.32 -7.35 -2.35
CA ASN A 25 6.91 -6.97 -2.44
C ASN A 25 6.29 -6.77 -1.06
N ILE A 26 6.61 -7.63 -0.10
CA ILE A 26 6.09 -7.51 1.26
C ILE A 26 6.60 -6.22 1.91
N ALA A 27 7.92 -5.98 1.86
CA ALA A 27 8.54 -4.79 2.47
C ALA A 27 8.02 -3.48 1.86
N ASP A 28 7.95 -3.39 0.53
CA ASP A 28 7.47 -2.18 -0.17
C ASP A 28 5.96 -1.97 0.05
N THR A 29 5.16 -3.05 0.18
CA THR A 29 3.72 -2.95 0.47
C THR A 29 3.50 -2.43 1.89
N ASP A 30 4.33 -2.86 2.84
CA ASP A 30 4.24 -2.44 4.23
C ASP A 30 4.55 -0.94 4.35
N ALA A 31 5.65 -0.49 3.73
CA ALA A 31 5.99 0.93 3.65
C ALA A 31 4.88 1.77 2.99
N ALA A 32 4.27 1.26 1.91
CA ALA A 32 3.18 1.96 1.22
C ALA A 32 1.91 2.05 2.09
N LEU A 33 1.55 0.97 2.82
CA LEU A 33 0.41 0.95 3.72
C LEU A 33 0.58 1.90 4.90
N GLU A 34 1.75 1.89 5.55
CA GLU A 34 2.03 2.77 6.68
C GLU A 34 2.01 4.24 6.26
N CYS A 35 2.50 4.56 5.06
CA CYS A 35 2.43 5.91 4.54
C CYS A 35 0.98 6.32 4.21
N VAL A 36 0.21 5.50 3.48
CA VAL A 36 -1.13 5.90 3.03
C VAL A 36 -2.13 6.02 4.19
N ARG A 37 -1.89 5.29 5.29
CA ARG A 37 -2.71 5.31 6.50
C ARG A 37 -2.70 6.67 7.22
N GLN A 38 -1.65 7.47 7.05
CA GLN A 38 -1.53 8.78 7.71
C GLN A 38 -2.53 9.82 7.18
N PHE A 39 -3.20 9.54 6.06
CA PHE A 39 -4.10 10.48 5.42
C PHE A 39 -5.57 10.20 5.74
N GLY A 40 -6.29 11.23 6.22
CA GLY A 40 -7.73 11.18 6.42
C GLY A 40 -8.54 11.30 5.12
N ALA A 41 -8.09 12.11 4.17
CA ALA A 41 -8.71 12.25 2.84
C ALA A 41 -8.34 11.08 1.90
N PRO A 42 -9.08 10.81 0.81
CA PRO A 42 -8.68 9.83 -0.20
C PRO A 42 -7.23 10.06 -0.65
N ALA A 43 -6.41 9.02 -0.54
CA ALA A 43 -4.97 9.09 -0.73
C ALA A 43 -4.44 7.91 -1.54
N CYS A 44 -3.37 8.19 -2.29
CA CYS A 44 -2.59 7.21 -3.03
C CYS A 44 -1.10 7.40 -2.71
N VAL A 45 -0.42 6.30 -2.43
CA VAL A 45 1.03 6.24 -2.23
C VAL A 45 1.63 5.24 -3.21
N ILE A 46 2.70 5.63 -3.89
CA ILE A 46 3.48 4.79 -4.78
C ILE A 46 4.89 4.65 -4.18
N VAL A 47 5.30 3.40 -3.92
CA VAL A 47 6.61 3.05 -3.34
C VAL A 47 7.42 2.21 -4.31
N LYS A 48 8.74 2.43 -4.30
CA LYS A 48 9.72 1.54 -4.93
C LYS A 48 10.98 1.46 -4.08
N HIS A 49 11.46 0.24 -3.81
CA HIS A 49 12.66 0.02 -2.97
C HIS A 49 12.54 0.69 -1.60
N ALA A 50 11.38 0.52 -0.96
CA ALA A 50 10.98 1.11 0.32
C ALA A 50 10.92 2.65 0.36
N ASN A 51 11.09 3.34 -0.77
CA ASN A 51 11.03 4.80 -0.85
C ASN A 51 9.74 5.25 -1.56
N PRO A 52 8.94 6.16 -0.97
CA PRO A 52 7.83 6.80 -1.66
C PRO A 52 8.33 7.64 -2.83
N CYS A 53 7.86 7.34 -4.03
CA CYS A 53 8.13 8.15 -5.24
C CYS A 53 6.92 8.99 -5.67
N GLY A 54 5.73 8.68 -5.17
CA GLY A 54 4.51 9.47 -5.40
C GLY A 54 3.59 9.41 -4.19
N VAL A 55 3.16 10.55 -3.70
CA VAL A 55 2.21 10.64 -2.58
C VAL A 55 1.25 11.77 -2.88
N ALA A 56 -0.05 11.49 -2.90
CA ALA A 56 -1.05 12.52 -3.10
C ALA A 56 -2.36 12.22 -2.38
N VAL A 57 -3.06 13.30 -2.06
CA VAL A 57 -4.43 13.32 -1.54
C VAL A 57 -5.33 14.07 -2.51
N ASP A 58 -6.58 13.66 -2.61
CA ASP A 58 -7.59 14.31 -3.43
C ASP A 58 -9.02 14.03 -2.94
N CYS A 59 -10.01 14.59 -3.62
CA CYS A 59 -11.43 14.30 -3.40
C CYS A 59 -11.83 12.88 -3.85
N SER A 60 -10.99 12.19 -4.62
CA SER A 60 -11.23 10.83 -5.11
C SER A 60 -9.93 10.03 -5.21
N ILE A 61 -10.01 8.69 -5.12
CA ILE A 61 -8.82 7.84 -5.28
C ILE A 61 -8.21 7.94 -6.68
N LEU A 62 -9.01 8.18 -7.71
CA LEU A 62 -8.51 8.41 -9.07
C LEU A 62 -7.66 9.68 -9.13
N GLY A 63 -8.17 10.80 -8.62
CA GLY A 63 -7.40 12.05 -8.60
C GLY A 63 -6.13 11.95 -7.75
N ALA A 64 -6.21 11.25 -6.62
CA ALA A 64 -5.05 10.96 -5.79
C ALA A 64 -4.02 10.09 -6.55
N TYR A 65 -4.47 9.07 -7.28
CA TYR A 65 -3.59 8.26 -8.12
C TYR A 65 -2.90 9.08 -9.21
N GLU A 66 -3.65 9.87 -9.96
CA GLU A 66 -3.11 10.65 -11.07
C GLU A 66 -2.04 11.63 -10.59
N LYS A 67 -2.31 12.37 -9.51
CA LYS A 67 -1.33 13.27 -8.89
C LYS A 67 -0.09 12.55 -8.35
N ALA A 68 -0.29 11.40 -7.69
CA ALA A 68 0.84 10.61 -7.17
C ALA A 68 1.72 10.08 -8.32
N PHE A 69 1.10 9.61 -9.40
CA PHE A 69 1.81 9.10 -10.58
C PHE A 69 2.57 10.22 -11.31
N GLU A 70 1.98 11.41 -11.44
CA GLU A 70 2.59 12.58 -12.07
C GLU A 70 3.82 13.12 -11.31
N THR A 71 4.01 12.73 -10.05
CA THR A 71 5.17 13.18 -9.23
C THR A 71 6.48 12.64 -9.77
N ASP A 72 6.54 11.33 -10.09
CA ASP A 72 7.68 10.71 -10.76
C ASP A 72 7.23 9.45 -11.53
N PRO A 73 6.75 9.60 -12.79
CA PRO A 73 6.30 8.48 -13.60
C PRO A 73 7.38 7.44 -13.89
N THR A 74 8.66 7.86 -13.88
CA THR A 74 9.79 6.97 -14.19
C THR A 74 10.06 6.03 -13.01
N SER A 75 10.05 6.56 -11.80
CA SER A 75 10.21 5.76 -10.58
C SER A 75 8.96 4.96 -10.23
N ALA A 76 7.77 5.42 -10.61
CA ALA A 76 6.51 4.70 -10.37
C ALA A 76 6.43 3.36 -11.13
N PHE A 77 7.14 3.22 -12.25
CA PHE A 77 7.12 2.00 -13.06
C PHE A 77 7.70 0.79 -12.28
N GLY A 78 6.90 -0.26 -12.14
CA GLY A 78 7.19 -1.44 -11.33
C GLY A 78 7.11 -1.19 -9.82
N GLY A 79 6.44 -0.12 -9.40
CA GLY A 79 6.22 0.18 -8.00
C GLY A 79 5.08 -0.61 -7.35
N ILE A 80 4.84 -0.30 -6.08
CA ILE A 80 3.69 -0.74 -5.29
C ILE A 80 2.79 0.44 -5.03
N ILE A 81 1.49 0.25 -5.24
CA ILE A 81 0.47 1.29 -5.07
C ILE A 81 -0.40 0.93 -3.88
N ALA A 82 -0.54 1.85 -2.93
CA ALA A 82 -1.43 1.72 -1.79
C ALA A 82 -2.50 2.81 -1.81
N PHE A 83 -3.74 2.42 -1.50
CA PHE A 83 -4.88 3.30 -1.31
C PHE A 83 -5.43 3.18 0.10
N ASN A 84 -5.94 4.29 0.66
CA ASN A 84 -6.65 4.29 1.95
C ASN A 84 -8.18 4.19 1.80
N ARG A 85 -8.68 3.89 0.60
CA ARG A 85 -10.09 3.65 0.28
C ARG A 85 -10.23 2.46 -0.65
N PRO A 86 -11.41 1.80 -0.73
CA PRO A 86 -11.64 0.70 -1.64
C PRO A 86 -11.31 1.06 -3.08
N LEU A 87 -10.69 0.13 -3.80
CA LEU A 87 -10.29 0.32 -5.19
C LEU A 87 -11.50 0.13 -6.12
N ASP A 88 -11.77 1.11 -6.98
CA ASP A 88 -12.84 1.05 -7.98
C ASP A 88 -12.33 0.63 -9.38
N ALA A 89 -13.24 0.24 -10.26
CA ALA A 89 -12.92 -0.20 -11.62
C ALA A 89 -12.31 0.91 -12.48
N LYS A 90 -12.72 2.18 -12.28
CA LYS A 90 -12.24 3.32 -13.07
C LYS A 90 -10.76 3.59 -12.79
N THR A 91 -10.39 3.61 -11.53
CA THR A 91 -9.03 3.79 -11.02
C THR A 91 -8.17 2.61 -11.41
N THR A 92 -8.70 1.38 -11.30
CA THR A 92 -8.00 0.16 -11.72
C THR A 92 -7.61 0.21 -13.20
N ASN A 93 -8.56 0.51 -14.09
CA ASN A 93 -8.29 0.61 -15.53
C ASN A 93 -7.22 1.67 -15.82
N ARG A 94 -7.34 2.85 -15.20
CA ARG A 94 -6.35 3.92 -15.33
C ARG A 94 -4.95 3.46 -14.92
N ILE A 95 -4.79 2.75 -13.81
CA ILE A 95 -3.49 2.20 -13.38
C ILE A 95 -2.93 1.24 -14.44
N LEU A 96 -3.77 0.30 -14.90
CA LEU A 96 -3.35 -0.77 -15.81
C LEU A 96 -3.02 -0.28 -17.22
N GLU A 97 -3.56 0.87 -17.63
CA GLU A 97 -3.25 1.57 -18.88
C GLU A 97 -1.94 2.36 -18.81
N HIS A 98 -1.66 3.01 -17.67
CA HIS A 98 -0.58 3.98 -17.56
C HIS A 98 0.76 3.39 -17.16
N GLN A 99 0.77 2.29 -16.41
CA GLN A 99 2.01 1.72 -15.91
C GLN A 99 1.95 0.22 -15.69
N PHE A 100 3.14 -0.39 -15.71
CA PHE A 100 3.34 -1.68 -15.09
C PHE A 100 3.48 -1.47 -13.57
N VAL A 101 2.70 -2.22 -12.79
CA VAL A 101 2.70 -2.20 -11.32
C VAL A 101 2.90 -3.63 -10.82
N GLU A 102 3.64 -3.81 -9.73
CA GLU A 102 3.85 -5.15 -9.17
C GLU A 102 2.74 -5.55 -8.17
N VAL A 103 2.35 -4.61 -7.31
CA VAL A 103 1.35 -4.81 -6.26
C VAL A 103 0.44 -3.60 -6.16
N ILE A 104 -0.86 -3.85 -6.01
CA ILE A 104 -1.86 -2.86 -5.61
C ILE A 104 -2.49 -3.34 -4.30
N VAL A 105 -2.56 -2.46 -3.30
CA VAL A 105 -3.19 -2.75 -2.01
C VAL A 105 -4.20 -1.69 -1.62
N ALA A 106 -5.36 -2.12 -1.12
CA ALA A 106 -6.45 -1.24 -0.67
C ALA A 106 -7.26 -1.90 0.47
N PRO A 107 -8.02 -1.15 1.27
CA PRO A 107 -8.90 -1.71 2.31
C PRO A 107 -10.16 -2.42 1.76
N GLY A 108 -10.20 -2.74 0.47
CA GLY A 108 -11.32 -3.35 -0.22
C GLY A 108 -11.23 -3.13 -1.73
N VAL A 109 -12.06 -3.83 -2.49
CA VAL A 109 -12.23 -3.63 -3.93
C VAL A 109 -13.71 -3.72 -4.30
N ASP A 110 -14.12 -2.93 -5.29
CA ASP A 110 -15.47 -3.00 -5.83
C ASP A 110 -15.70 -4.29 -6.64
N GLN A 111 -16.98 -4.62 -6.85
CA GLN A 111 -17.37 -5.74 -7.71
C GLN A 111 -16.86 -5.52 -9.14
N GLY A 112 -16.34 -6.57 -9.77
CA GLY A 112 -15.81 -6.49 -11.13
C GLY A 112 -14.34 -6.06 -11.23
N VAL A 113 -13.71 -5.64 -10.13
CA VAL A 113 -12.32 -5.16 -10.14
C VAL A 113 -11.33 -6.31 -10.36
N VAL A 114 -11.57 -7.49 -9.77
CA VAL A 114 -10.64 -8.63 -9.87
C VAL A 114 -10.55 -9.13 -11.32
N GLU A 115 -11.67 -9.10 -12.04
CA GLU A 115 -11.82 -9.50 -13.42
C GLU A 115 -10.97 -8.64 -14.38
N LEU A 116 -10.70 -7.37 -14.02
CA LEU A 116 -9.82 -6.50 -14.81
C LEU A 116 -8.35 -6.99 -14.85
N PHE A 117 -7.96 -7.84 -13.90
CA PHE A 117 -6.60 -8.38 -13.82
C PHE A 117 -6.41 -9.70 -14.58
N GLU A 118 -7.45 -10.25 -15.22
CA GLU A 118 -7.35 -11.49 -16.01
C GLU A 118 -6.26 -11.41 -17.08
N ASN A 119 -6.11 -10.24 -17.72
CA ASN A 119 -5.09 -9.99 -18.74
C ASN A 119 -3.72 -9.56 -18.15
N LYS A 120 -3.61 -9.46 -16.83
CA LYS A 120 -2.42 -9.01 -16.10
C LYS A 120 -2.08 -9.96 -14.94
N PRO A 121 -1.91 -11.29 -15.18
CA PRO A 121 -1.77 -12.30 -14.12
C PRO A 121 -0.51 -12.16 -13.26
N SER A 122 0.43 -11.28 -13.63
CA SER A 122 1.60 -10.96 -12.84
C SER A 122 1.34 -9.98 -11.70
N VAL A 123 0.30 -9.14 -11.81
CA VAL A 123 0.01 -8.07 -10.85
C VAL A 123 -0.68 -8.66 -9.64
N ARG A 124 -0.19 -8.35 -8.44
CA ARG A 124 -0.83 -8.77 -7.19
C ARG A 124 -1.84 -7.73 -6.76
N LEU A 125 -3.08 -8.17 -6.56
CA LEU A 125 -4.10 -7.35 -5.93
C LEU A 125 -4.31 -7.86 -4.50
N LEU A 126 -4.03 -7.00 -3.52
CA LEU A 126 -4.16 -7.29 -2.10
C LEU A 126 -5.28 -6.47 -1.48
N THR A 127 -6.04 -7.07 -0.59
CA THR A 127 -6.93 -6.36 0.32
C THR A 127 -6.46 -6.47 1.75
N VAL A 128 -6.72 -5.42 2.53
CA VAL A 128 -6.47 -5.38 3.97
C VAL A 128 -7.74 -4.93 4.70
N CYS A 129 -7.79 -5.08 6.02
CA CYS A 129 -8.88 -4.52 6.82
C CYS A 129 -8.89 -2.98 6.74
N ALA A 130 -9.93 -2.34 7.28
CA ALA A 130 -9.94 -0.89 7.44
C ALA A 130 -8.65 -0.39 8.14
N LEU A 131 -8.14 0.75 7.68
CA LEU A 131 -6.85 1.31 8.13
C LEU A 131 -6.99 2.19 9.39
N ASP A 132 -8.17 2.22 9.99
CA ASP A 132 -8.60 3.07 11.10
C ASP A 132 -7.95 2.74 12.46
N GLN A 133 -7.20 1.65 12.56
CA GLN A 133 -6.52 1.25 13.79
C GLN A 133 -5.01 1.12 13.55
N THR A 134 -4.26 2.08 14.09
CA THR A 134 -2.82 1.91 14.31
C THR A 134 -2.65 1.15 15.63
N CYS A 135 -2.10 -0.07 15.56
CA CYS A 135 -1.78 -0.82 16.76
C CYS A 135 -0.40 -0.36 17.23
N VAL A 136 -0.28 0.11 18.48
CA VAL A 136 1.04 0.34 19.10
C VAL A 136 1.70 -1.02 19.27
N GLN A 137 2.82 -1.21 18.57
CA GLN A 137 3.63 -2.43 18.62
C GLN A 137 5.10 -2.06 18.76
N ASP A 138 5.91 -3.02 19.18
CA ASP A 138 7.36 -2.89 19.12
C ASP A 138 7.82 -2.84 17.64
N ASP A 139 8.57 -1.81 17.28
CA ASP A 139 9.33 -1.76 16.05
C ASP A 139 10.73 -2.37 16.27
N TYR A 140 11.04 -3.38 15.45
CA TYR A 140 12.24 -4.18 15.56
C TYR A 140 13.18 -3.88 14.39
N ARG A 141 14.34 -3.27 14.67
CA ARG A 141 15.35 -3.00 13.66
C ARG A 141 16.60 -3.84 13.89
N ARG A 142 16.86 -4.77 12.98
CA ARG A 142 18.10 -5.58 13.00
C ARG A 142 19.31 -4.70 12.66
N ILE A 143 20.36 -4.83 13.47
CA ILE A 143 21.69 -4.28 13.19
C ILE A 143 22.73 -5.40 13.17
N GLN A 144 23.93 -5.11 12.69
CA GLN A 144 25.02 -6.08 12.82
C GLN A 144 25.35 -6.29 14.30
N GLY A 145 25.22 -7.53 14.77
CA GLY A 145 25.53 -7.90 16.16
C GLY A 145 24.43 -7.59 17.18
N GLY A 146 23.23 -7.18 16.77
CA GLY A 146 22.16 -6.88 17.72
C GLY A 146 20.78 -6.61 17.11
N LEU A 147 19.86 -6.22 17.99
CA LEU A 147 18.48 -5.87 17.68
C LEU A 147 18.13 -4.59 18.43
N LEU A 148 17.61 -3.59 17.72
CA LEU A 148 17.03 -2.39 18.31
C LEU A 148 15.52 -2.61 18.46
N ILE A 149 14.97 -2.14 19.56
CA ILE A 149 13.54 -2.21 19.88
C ILE A 149 13.10 -0.80 20.29
N GLN A 150 12.05 -0.30 19.68
CA GLN A 150 11.41 0.97 20.01
C GLN A 150 9.89 0.83 19.90
N ASP A 151 9.14 1.77 20.48
CA ASP A 151 7.69 1.83 20.21
C ASP A 151 7.44 2.33 18.78
N THR A 152 6.40 1.80 18.12
CA THR A 152 5.98 2.29 16.80
C THR A 152 5.64 3.78 16.86
N ASP A 153 6.17 4.57 15.93
CA ASP A 153 5.79 5.98 15.79
C ASP A 153 4.32 6.08 15.36
N THR A 154 3.48 6.64 16.23
CA THR A 154 2.05 6.82 15.99
C THR A 154 1.72 8.17 15.36
N GLY A 155 2.70 9.02 15.07
CA GLY A 155 2.49 10.34 14.50
C GLY A 155 1.79 11.33 15.43
N SER A 156 1.60 10.98 16.72
CA SER A 156 1.04 11.88 17.74
C SER A 156 2.07 12.96 18.11
N LYS A 157 2.16 14.02 17.31
CA LYS A 157 2.86 15.24 17.72
C LYS A 157 2.07 15.87 18.86
N THR A 158 2.49 15.60 20.08
CA THR A 158 2.15 16.44 21.24
C THR A 158 3.04 17.68 21.12
N GLU A 159 2.52 18.75 20.51
CA GLU A 159 3.19 20.05 20.56
C GLU A 159 3.30 20.49 22.02
N SER A 160 4.51 20.88 22.43
CA SER A 160 4.84 21.51 23.71
C SER A 160 5.07 23.00 23.50
#